data_AF-D1PZ90-F1
#
_entry.id   AF-D1PZ90-F1
#
_cell.length_a   1.000
_cell.length_b   1.000
_cell.length_c   1.000
_cell.angle_alpha   90.00
_cell.angle_beta   90.00
_cell.angle_gamma   90.00
#
_symmetry.space_group_name_H-M   'P 1'
#
loop_
_entity.id
_entity.type
_entity.pdbx_description
1 polymer ?
#
loop_
_entity_poly.entity_id
_entity_poly.type
_entity_poly.pdbx_seq_one_letter_code
_entity_poly.pdbx_strand_id
1 'polypeptide(L)'
;MQNISIEYRGGGNPSLRDKEYREQAKNYPEPRWADPTPAYGLYARHVDGLYVNNVHFRTLSPDRRHMMILDDVKNENIVNISGPVEKGSKRMLVRN
;
A
#
# COMPACT_ATOMS: atom_id res chain seq x y z
N MET A 1 -5.14 10.58 7.76
CA MET A 1 -4.16 11.41 7.03
C MET A 1 -4.87 12.28 6.01
N GLN A 2 -4.41 13.53 5.81
CA GLN A 2 -5.03 14.42 4.83
C GLN A 2 -4.07 15.45 4.22
N ASN A 3 -4.31 15.85 2.96
CA ASN A 3 -3.57 16.87 2.22
C ASN A 3 -2.07 16.55 2.09
N ILE A 4 -1.77 15.34 1.62
CA ILE A 4 -0.40 14.82 1.55
C ILE A 4 -0.02 14.53 0.10
N SER A 5 1.20 14.89 -0.28
CA SER A 5 1.83 14.44 -1.53
C SER A 5 3.10 13.66 -1.22
N ILE A 6 3.22 12.46 -1.78
CA ILE A 6 4.35 11.55 -1.58
C ILE A 6 4.95 11.20 -2.93
N GLU A 7 6.27 11.34 -3.06
CA GLU A 7 7.04 10.79 -4.18
C GLU A 7 7.82 9.57 -3.71
N TYR A 8 7.64 8.45 -4.42
CA TYR A 8 8.29 7.18 -4.13
C TYR A 8 9.20 6.78 -5.29
N ARG A 9 10.28 6.05 -5.02
CA ARG A 9 11.20 5.62 -6.07
C ARG A 9 10.51 4.76 -7.14
N GLY A 10 9.54 3.95 -6.74
CA GLY A 10 8.86 2.98 -7.62
C GLY A 10 9.75 1.80 -7.98
N GLY A 11 9.46 1.14 -9.10
CA GLY A 11 10.23 -0.02 -9.60
C GLY A 11 9.79 -1.38 -9.07
N GLY A 12 8.67 -1.46 -8.33
CA GLY A 12 8.09 -2.74 -7.91
C GLY A 12 7.68 -3.62 -9.09
N ASN A 13 8.01 -4.90 -9.00
CA ASN A 13 7.67 -5.89 -10.02
C ASN A 13 6.26 -6.49 -9.79
N PRO A 14 5.69 -7.19 -10.78
CA PRO A 14 4.39 -7.84 -10.63
C PRO A 14 4.37 -8.98 -9.60
N SER A 15 5.49 -9.64 -9.34
CA SER A 15 5.53 -10.77 -8.38
C SER A 15 5.40 -10.30 -6.92
N LEU A 16 5.71 -9.04 -6.62
CA LEU A 16 5.46 -8.41 -5.32
C LEU A 16 3.99 -8.03 -5.11
N ARG A 17 3.21 -7.86 -6.19
CA ARG A 17 1.81 -7.42 -6.14
C ARG A 17 0.91 -8.41 -5.40
N ASP A 18 1.09 -9.69 -5.70
CA ASP A 18 0.23 -10.78 -5.22
C ASP A 18 0.84 -11.52 -4.05
N LYS A 19 1.99 -11.06 -3.53
CA LYS A 19 2.68 -11.68 -2.41
C LYS A 19 1.89 -11.45 -1.12
N GLU A 20 1.67 -12.52 -0.37
CA GLU A 20 1.23 -12.40 1.02
C GLU A 20 2.34 -11.79 1.85
N TYR A 21 2.02 -10.71 2.55
CA TYR A 21 2.97 -10.08 3.44
C TYR A 21 3.02 -10.86 4.75
N ARG A 22 4.23 -11.19 5.20
CA ARG A 22 4.46 -12.02 6.38
C ARG A 22 3.78 -11.40 7.61
N GLU A 23 3.05 -12.22 8.37
CA GLU A 23 2.71 -11.89 9.74
C GLU A 23 3.91 -12.18 10.65
N GLN A 24 4.32 -11.19 11.42
CA GLN A 24 5.28 -11.40 12.50
C GLN A 24 4.51 -11.70 13.79
N ALA A 25 4.79 -12.87 14.37
CA ALA A 25 4.33 -13.24 15.71
C ALA A 25 4.96 -12.33 16.80
N LYS A 26 4.75 -12.63 18.09
CA LYS A 26 5.15 -11.84 19.28
C LYS A 26 6.61 -11.34 19.38
N ASN A 27 7.49 -11.71 18.45
CA ASN A 27 8.87 -11.24 18.43
C ASN A 27 8.95 -9.82 17.85
N TYR A 28 9.96 -9.07 18.30
CA TYR A 28 10.22 -7.73 17.79
C TYR A 28 10.40 -7.75 16.26
N PRO A 29 9.75 -6.84 15.52
CA PRO A 29 9.81 -6.81 14.06
C PRO A 29 11.22 -6.42 13.62
N GLU A 30 12.03 -7.43 13.31
CA GLU A 30 13.40 -7.26 12.84
C GLU A 30 13.38 -6.83 11.35
N PRO A 31 13.80 -5.60 11.02
CA PRO A 31 13.62 -5.03 9.67
C PRO A 31 14.32 -5.82 8.57
N ARG A 32 15.43 -6.50 8.90
CA ARG A 32 16.17 -7.39 8.00
C ARG A 32 15.34 -8.54 7.42
N TRP A 33 14.20 -8.86 8.02
CA TRP A 33 13.29 -9.90 7.53
C TRP A 33 12.03 -9.34 6.88
N ALA A 34 11.89 -8.02 6.81
CA ALA A 34 10.81 -7.36 6.12
C ALA A 34 11.13 -7.33 4.62
N ASP A 35 10.35 -8.06 3.84
CA ASP A 35 10.32 -7.90 2.39
C ASP A 35 9.68 -6.55 2.01
N PRO A 36 9.80 -6.10 0.75
CA PRO A 36 9.02 -4.98 0.27
C PRO A 36 7.52 -5.21 0.46
N THR A 37 6.80 -4.17 0.85
CA THR A 37 5.33 -4.22 0.96
C THR A 37 4.67 -4.51 -0.40
N PRO A 38 3.50 -5.17 -0.41
CA PRO A 38 2.81 -5.51 -1.65
C PRO A 38 2.15 -4.29 -2.33
N ALA A 39 2.10 -3.13 -1.66
CA ALA A 39 1.69 -1.85 -2.21
C ALA A 39 2.84 -0.84 -2.22
N TYR A 40 2.86 0.07 -3.19
CA TYR A 40 3.88 1.12 -3.26
C TYR A 40 3.48 2.42 -2.53
N GLY A 41 2.18 2.72 -2.42
CA GLY A 41 1.68 3.97 -1.83
C GLY A 41 1.28 3.81 -0.37
N LEU A 42 0.30 2.95 -0.09
CA LEU A 42 -0.15 2.65 1.26
C LEU A 42 -0.48 1.17 1.41
N TYR A 43 0.09 0.54 2.43
CA TYR A 43 -0.33 -0.77 2.90
C TYR A 43 -0.82 -0.66 4.33
N ALA A 44 -2.09 -0.97 4.57
CA ALA A 44 -2.71 -0.96 5.89
C ALA A 44 -3.23 -2.37 6.20
N ARG A 45 -2.89 -2.89 7.38
CA ARG A 45 -3.34 -4.20 7.85
C ARG A 45 -3.81 -4.15 9.31
N HIS A 46 -4.90 -4.83 9.65
CA HIS A 46 -5.49 -4.87 11.00
C HIS A 46 -5.73 -3.47 11.59
N VAL A 47 -6.33 -2.59 10.78
CA VAL A 47 -6.62 -1.20 11.18
C VAL A 47 -8.12 -1.01 11.33
N ASP A 48 -8.55 -0.39 12.42
CA ASP A 48 -9.93 0.09 12.59
C ASP A 48 -9.94 1.62 12.57
N GLY A 49 -10.78 2.22 11.72
CA GLY A 49 -10.96 3.68 11.63
C GLY A 49 -9.95 4.41 10.74
N LEU A 50 -9.51 3.81 9.62
CA LEU A 50 -8.54 4.44 8.71
C LEU A 50 -9.15 5.60 7.90
N TYR A 51 -8.73 6.84 8.18
CA TYR A 51 -9.11 8.02 7.38
C TYR A 51 -7.99 8.45 6.42
N VAL A 52 -8.30 8.58 5.13
CA VAL A 52 -7.38 9.09 4.09
C VAL A 52 -8.16 10.07 3.19
N ASN A 53 -7.74 11.34 3.17
CA ASN A 53 -8.39 12.35 2.33
C ASN A 53 -7.38 13.22 1.59
N ASN A 54 -7.53 13.37 0.27
CA ASN A 54 -6.68 14.27 -0.53
C ASN A 54 -5.19 13.88 -0.43
N VAL A 55 -4.89 12.64 -0.83
CA VAL A 55 -3.53 12.09 -0.79
C VAL A 55 -3.09 11.67 -2.20
N HIS A 56 -1.95 12.21 -2.64
CA HIS A 56 -1.43 12.01 -3.99
C HIS A 56 -0.08 11.33 -3.97
N PHE A 57 0.05 10.24 -4.72
CA PHE A 57 1.28 9.47 -4.88
C PHE A 57 1.91 9.70 -6.25
N ARG A 58 3.23 9.83 -6.29
CA ARG A 58 4.05 9.85 -7.50
C ARG A 58 5.11 8.77 -7.43
N THR A 59 5.51 8.24 -8.57
CA THR A 59 6.62 7.29 -8.68
C THR A 59 7.67 7.79 -9.66
N LEU A 60 8.95 7.72 -9.29
CA LEU A 60 10.07 8.07 -10.18
C LEU A 60 10.31 7.01 -11.28
N SER A 61 9.92 5.76 -11.03
CA SER A 61 9.93 4.67 -11.99
C SER A 61 8.61 3.89 -11.92
N PRO A 62 8.12 3.32 -13.03
CA PRO A 62 6.88 2.54 -13.03
C PRO A 62 6.87 1.46 -11.94
N ASP A 63 5.79 1.36 -11.17
CA ASP A 63 5.63 0.37 -10.10
C ASP A 63 4.40 -0.49 -10.36
N ARG A 64 4.63 -1.79 -10.58
CA ARG A 64 3.58 -2.76 -10.95
C ARG A 64 2.91 -3.42 -9.74
N ARG A 65 3.15 -2.90 -8.53
CA ARG A 65 2.35 -3.22 -7.35
C ARG A 65 1.03 -2.47 -7.36
N HIS A 66 0.12 -2.83 -6.46
CA HIS A 66 -1.06 -2.02 -6.20
C HIS A 66 -0.64 -0.68 -5.58
N MET A 67 -1.40 0.39 -5.84
CA MET A 67 -1.13 1.68 -5.18
C MET A 67 -1.45 1.61 -3.69
N MET A 68 -2.63 1.10 -3.36
CA MET A 68 -3.08 0.90 -1.99
C MET A 68 -3.60 -0.53 -1.78
N ILE A 69 -3.26 -1.13 -0.64
CA ILE A 69 -3.85 -2.38 -0.17
C ILE A 69 -4.37 -2.18 1.25
N LEU A 70 -5.61 -2.57 1.48
CA LEU A 70 -6.27 -2.66 2.78
C LEU A 70 -6.50 -4.14 3.09
N ASP A 71 -6.00 -4.60 4.23
CA ASP A 71 -5.96 -6.02 4.58
C ASP A 71 -6.51 -6.21 6.01
N ASP A 72 -7.73 -6.73 6.16
CA ASP A 72 -8.49 -6.68 7.42
C ASP A 72 -8.54 -5.25 8.00
N VAL A 73 -9.01 -4.30 7.17
CA VAL A 73 -9.27 -2.92 7.60
C VAL A 73 -10.76 -2.76 7.80
N LYS A 74 -11.15 -2.12 8.91
CA LYS A 74 -12.53 -1.84 9.28
C LYS A 74 -12.76 -0.34 9.41
N ASN A 75 -13.98 0.10 9.10
CA ASN A 75 -14.43 1.48 9.25
C ASN A 75 -13.51 2.51 8.56
N GLU A 76 -13.05 2.20 7.35
CA GLU A 76 -12.22 3.10 6.55
C GLU A 76 -13.03 4.21 5.87
N ASN A 77 -12.40 5.36 5.68
CA ASN A 77 -12.91 6.46 4.86
C ASN A 77 -11.79 6.96 3.96
N ILE A 78 -11.87 6.62 2.68
CA ILE A 78 -10.82 6.91 1.69
C ILE A 78 -11.43 7.75 0.57
N VAL A 79 -10.98 9.00 0.49
CA VAL A 79 -11.53 10.01 -0.42
C VAL A 79 -10.38 10.75 -1.10
N ASN A 80 -10.55 11.11 -2.37
CA ASN A 80 -9.61 11.94 -3.13
C ASN A 80 -8.16 11.42 -3.12
N ILE A 81 -7.98 10.14 -3.47
CA ILE A 81 -6.64 9.55 -3.65
C ILE A 81 -6.26 9.45 -5.13
N SER A 82 -4.99 9.70 -5.45
CA SER A 82 -4.48 9.50 -6.81
C SER A 82 -3.03 9.02 -6.84
N GLY A 83 -2.65 8.43 -7.98
CA GLY A 83 -1.30 7.98 -8.27
C GLY A 83 -1.27 7.09 -9.52
N PRO A 84 -0.07 6.77 -10.03
CA PRO A 84 0.08 5.95 -11.23
C PRO A 84 -0.37 4.51 -10.99
N VAL A 85 -1.20 3.95 -11.89
CA VAL A 85 -1.62 2.56 -11.82
C VAL A 85 -1.20 1.86 -13.10
N GLU A 86 -0.20 0.99 -12.99
CA GLU A 86 0.32 0.23 -14.11
C GLU A 86 -0.63 -0.90 -14.55
N LYS A 87 -0.43 -1.42 -15.76
CA LYS A 87 -1.25 -2.49 -16.33
C LYS A 87 -1.30 -3.70 -15.39
N GLY A 88 -2.51 -4.13 -15.04
CA GLY A 88 -2.73 -5.25 -14.12
C GLY A 88 -2.64 -4.88 -12.64
N SER A 89 -2.30 -3.64 -12.29
CA SER A 89 -2.43 -3.12 -10.93
C SER A 89 -3.82 -2.55 -10.69
N LYS A 90 -4.09 -2.25 -9.42
CA LYS A 90 -5.31 -1.55 -8.98
C LYS A 90 -4.89 -0.34 -8.17
N ARG A 91 -5.71 0.72 -8.27
CA ARG A 91 -5.61 1.89 -7.39
C ARG A 91 -5.78 1.49 -5.92
N MET A 92 -6.71 0.58 -5.64
CA MET A 92 -6.98 0.08 -4.30
C MET A 92 -7.41 -1.38 -4.40
N LEU A 93 -6.87 -2.21 -3.51
CA LEU A 93 -7.29 -3.59 -3.31
C LEU A 93 -7.69 -3.76 -1.84
N VAL A 94 -8.83 -4.40 -1.60
CA VAL A 94 -9.32 -4.74 -0.26
C VAL A 94 -9.24 -6.26 -0.11
N ARG A 95 -8.71 -6.73 1.01
CA ARG A 95 -8.63 -8.12 1.46
C ARG A 95 -9.30 -8.20 2.83
N ASN A 96 -10.26 -9.12 2.98
CA ASN A 96 -11.02 -9.36 4.19
C ASN A 96 -10.85 -10.80 4.63
#